data_AF-A0A2E9AKT7-F1
#
_entry.id   AF-A0A2E9AKT7-F1
#
_cell.length_a   1.000
_cell.length_b   1.000
_cell.length_c   1.000
_cell.angle_alpha   90.00
_cell.angle_beta   90.00
_cell.angle_gamma   90.00
#
_symmetry.space_group_name_H-M   'P 1'
#
loop_
_entity.id
_entity.type
_entity.pdbx_description
1 polymer ?
#
loop_
_entity_poly.entity_id
_entity_poly.type
_entity_poly.pdbx_seq_one_letter_code
_entity_poly.pdbx_strand_id
1 'polypeptide(L)'
;MGSEEQLLAGAANFDAMCSECHAPPGRRQSVAARGMYPRPPGLTHAAEEKSPGEIFWVIKHGIKASGMPAWGGSHSDEDMWAMTAFVEKLPDLSASDYDRLLARAEASGVGHHAGGGGHGHDDGHQTHELDATTGSSSKGHDNANGHGSRDGHHDGDHAPAEDGVDTTAHRDDGHAH
;
A
#
# COMPACT_ATOMS: atom_id res chain seq x y z
N MET A 1 -20.76 -7.04 -12.87
CA MET A 1 -19.35 -6.99 -12.43
C MET A 1 -18.45 -7.32 -13.61
N GLY A 2 -17.23 -6.79 -13.62
CA GLY A 2 -16.20 -7.12 -14.61
C GLY A 2 -16.20 -6.21 -15.85
N SER A 3 -16.67 -4.97 -15.76
CA SER A 3 -16.42 -3.99 -16.82
C SER A 3 -14.92 -3.73 -16.97
N GLU A 4 -14.48 -3.25 -18.14
CA GLU A 4 -13.07 -2.94 -18.37
C GLU A 4 -12.53 -1.96 -17.32
N GLU A 5 -13.22 -0.86 -17.08
CA GLU A 5 -12.88 0.12 -16.05
C GLU A 5 -12.77 -0.51 -14.65
N GLN A 6 -13.71 -1.39 -14.30
CA GLN A 6 -13.70 -2.08 -13.00
C GLN A 6 -12.50 -3.04 -12.88
N LEU A 7 -12.10 -3.70 -13.96
CA LEU A 7 -10.91 -4.56 -13.98
C LEU A 7 -9.61 -3.74 -13.93
N LEU A 8 -9.56 -2.57 -14.58
CA LEU A 8 -8.41 -1.67 -14.50
C LEU A 8 -8.23 -1.11 -13.08
N ALA A 9 -9.31 -0.63 -12.47
CA ALA A 9 -9.31 -0.17 -11.08
C ALA A 9 -8.91 -1.29 -10.12
N GLY A 10 -9.49 -2.49 -10.32
CA GLY A 10 -9.17 -3.66 -9.51
C GLY A 10 -7.71 -4.10 -9.64
N ALA A 11 -7.14 -4.07 -10.85
CA ALA A 11 -5.73 -4.41 -11.09
C ALA A 11 -4.78 -3.41 -10.39
N ALA A 12 -5.05 -2.10 -10.52
CA ALA A 12 -4.26 -1.06 -9.89
C ALA A 12 -4.33 -1.15 -8.35
N ASN A 13 -5.53 -1.31 -7.78
CA ASN A 13 -5.70 -1.47 -6.34
C ASN A 13 -5.04 -2.76 -5.83
N PHE A 14 -5.14 -3.87 -6.58
CA PHE A 14 -4.45 -5.11 -6.24
C PHE A 14 -2.92 -4.94 -6.22
N ASP A 15 -2.35 -4.27 -7.22
CA ASP A 15 -0.92 -4.02 -7.29
C ASP A 15 -0.45 -3.20 -6.08
N ALA A 16 -1.18 -2.15 -5.73
CA ALA A 16 -0.82 -1.26 -4.64
C ALA A 16 -1.03 -1.88 -3.24
N MET A 17 -2.03 -2.74 -3.06
CA MET A 17 -2.53 -3.12 -1.72
C MET A 17 -2.33 -4.61 -1.41
N CYS A 18 -2.27 -5.47 -2.43
CA CYS A 18 -2.37 -6.92 -2.27
C CYS A 18 -1.11 -7.65 -2.72
N SER A 19 -0.41 -7.14 -3.74
CA SER A 19 0.67 -7.84 -4.47
C SER A 19 1.90 -8.21 -3.62
N GLU A 20 2.16 -7.46 -2.55
CA GLU A 20 3.29 -7.74 -1.65
C GLU A 20 3.07 -9.01 -0.82
N CYS A 21 1.82 -9.26 -0.41
CA CYS A 21 1.45 -10.43 0.38
C CYS A 21 0.94 -11.59 -0.49
N HIS A 22 0.19 -11.26 -1.54
CA HIS A 22 -0.41 -12.21 -2.45
C HIS A 22 0.29 -12.16 -3.80
N ALA A 23 0.68 -13.31 -4.33
CA ALA A 23 1.36 -13.37 -5.63
C ALA A 23 0.44 -12.83 -6.75
N PRO A 24 0.93 -11.89 -7.59
CA PRO A 24 0.26 -11.55 -8.84
C PRO A 24 0.18 -12.74 -9.81
N PRO A 25 -0.68 -12.68 -10.85
CA PRO A 25 -0.77 -13.70 -11.89
C PRO A 25 0.60 -14.06 -12.48
N GLY A 26 0.91 -15.36 -12.51
CA GLY A 26 2.17 -15.87 -13.07
C GLY A 26 3.43 -15.52 -12.27
N ARG A 27 3.31 -14.91 -11.09
CA ARG A 27 4.44 -14.54 -10.22
C ARG A 27 4.45 -15.37 -8.93
N ARG A 28 5.56 -15.29 -8.19
CA ARG A 28 5.73 -15.98 -6.89
C ARG A 28 5.52 -15.00 -5.75
N GLN A 29 5.05 -15.50 -4.61
CA GLN A 29 4.95 -14.71 -3.38
C GLN A 29 6.33 -14.20 -2.95
N SER A 30 6.36 -13.01 -2.34
CA SER A 30 7.57 -12.41 -1.79
C SER A 30 8.19 -13.30 -0.69
N VAL A 31 9.46 -13.06 -0.36
CA VAL A 31 10.12 -13.75 0.77
C VAL A 31 9.41 -13.42 2.08
N ALA A 32 9.00 -12.17 2.26
CA ALA A 32 8.27 -11.70 3.45
C ALA A 32 6.93 -12.43 3.59
N ALA A 33 6.10 -12.45 2.54
CA ALA A 33 4.81 -13.14 2.53
C ALA A 33 4.93 -14.63 2.90
N ARG A 34 5.96 -15.32 2.42
CA ARG A 34 6.20 -16.73 2.72
C ARG A 34 6.56 -17.00 4.19
N GLY A 35 7.07 -16.01 4.91
CA GLY A 35 7.41 -16.08 6.33
C GLY A 35 6.29 -15.67 7.29
N MET A 36 5.16 -15.17 6.79
CA MET A 36 4.04 -14.74 7.64
C MET A 36 3.28 -15.93 8.25
N TYR A 37 2.67 -15.71 9.42
CA TYR A 37 1.77 -16.66 10.05
C TYR A 37 0.43 -16.00 10.45
N PRO A 38 -0.72 -16.50 9.97
CA PRO A 38 -0.84 -17.51 8.92
C PRO A 38 -0.26 -17.01 7.58
N ARG A 39 0.23 -17.95 6.76
CA ARG A 39 0.76 -17.62 5.43
C ARG A 39 -0.38 -17.18 4.50
N PRO A 40 -0.26 -16.03 3.80
CA PRO A 40 -1.25 -15.61 2.82
C PRO A 40 -1.47 -16.70 1.76
N PRO A 41 -2.72 -17.05 1.41
CA PRO A 41 -2.99 -18.01 0.34
C PRO A 41 -2.67 -17.42 -1.04
N GLY A 42 -2.42 -18.30 -2.00
CA GLY A 42 -2.44 -17.93 -3.41
C GLY A 42 -3.88 -17.63 -3.85
N LEU A 43 -4.10 -16.42 -4.37
CA LEU A 43 -5.46 -15.94 -4.62
C LEU A 43 -6.13 -16.57 -5.84
N THR A 44 -5.37 -17.08 -6.81
CA THR A 44 -5.92 -17.85 -7.94
C THR A 44 -6.81 -19.00 -7.48
N HIS A 45 -6.36 -19.78 -6.50
CA HIS A 45 -7.17 -20.88 -5.97
C HIS A 45 -8.34 -20.37 -5.11
N ALA A 46 -8.13 -19.32 -4.31
CA ALA A 46 -9.19 -18.72 -3.52
C ALA A 46 -10.33 -18.15 -4.39
N ALA A 47 -10.02 -17.68 -5.60
CA ALA A 47 -10.99 -17.19 -6.58
C ALA A 47 -11.86 -18.32 -7.17
N GLU A 48 -11.36 -19.56 -7.21
CA GLU A 48 -12.13 -20.73 -7.68
C GLU A 48 -13.09 -21.27 -6.61
N GLU A 49 -12.73 -21.12 -5.32
CA GLU A 49 -13.48 -21.73 -4.21
C GLU A 49 -14.51 -20.79 -3.55
N LYS A 50 -14.37 -19.47 -3.73
CA LYS A 50 -15.17 -18.46 -3.03
C LYS A 50 -16.08 -17.73 -3.99
N SER A 51 -17.29 -17.43 -3.54
CA SER A 51 -18.19 -16.54 -4.27
C SER A 51 -17.65 -15.09 -4.26
N PRO A 52 -18.00 -14.26 -5.26
CA PRO A 52 -17.65 -12.84 -5.26
C PRO A 52 -18.06 -12.11 -3.99
N GLY A 53 -19.21 -12.43 -3.40
CA GLY A 53 -19.65 -11.84 -2.14
C GLY A 53 -18.75 -12.17 -0.94
N GLU A 54 -18.20 -13.40 -0.89
CA GLU A 54 -17.25 -13.80 0.14
C GLU A 54 -15.89 -13.13 -0.05
N ILE A 55 -15.42 -13.03 -1.29
CA ILE A 55 -14.18 -12.30 -1.64
C ILE A 55 -14.32 -10.84 -1.21
N PHE A 56 -15.41 -10.17 -1.60
CA PHE A 56 -15.73 -8.81 -1.19
C PHE A 56 -15.71 -8.67 0.33
N TRP A 57 -16.38 -9.58 1.05
CA TRP A 57 -16.48 -9.51 2.51
C TRP A 57 -15.11 -9.61 3.17
N VAL A 58 -14.24 -10.51 2.70
CA VAL A 58 -12.87 -10.68 3.21
C VAL A 58 -12.01 -9.46 2.94
N ILE A 59 -12.08 -8.87 1.75
CA ILE A 59 -11.31 -7.66 1.41
C ILE A 59 -11.78 -6.48 2.29
N LYS A 60 -13.10 -6.32 2.43
CA LYS A 60 -13.70 -5.22 3.20
C LYS A 60 -13.35 -5.30 4.69
N HIS A 61 -13.42 -6.48 5.29
CA HIS A 61 -13.32 -6.65 6.75
C HIS A 61 -11.99 -7.22 7.24
N GLY A 62 -11.13 -7.68 6.33
CA GLY A 62 -9.86 -8.32 6.67
C GLY A 62 -10.06 -9.66 7.40
N ILE A 63 -8.96 -10.19 7.94
CA ILE A 63 -8.98 -11.43 8.73
C ILE A 63 -8.30 -11.18 10.07
N LYS A 64 -9.07 -11.31 11.15
CA LYS A 64 -8.59 -11.13 12.52
C LYS A 64 -7.43 -12.10 12.82
N ALA A 65 -6.43 -11.61 13.57
CA ALA A 65 -5.23 -12.37 13.94
C ALA A 65 -4.43 -12.89 12.72
N SER A 66 -4.40 -12.09 11.66
CA SER A 66 -3.56 -12.30 10.48
C SER A 66 -2.95 -10.97 10.02
N GLY A 67 -2.09 -11.03 9.00
CA GLY A 67 -1.59 -9.83 8.31
C GLY A 67 -2.55 -9.23 7.28
N MET A 68 -3.77 -9.79 7.09
CA MET A 68 -4.74 -9.28 6.12
C MET A 68 -5.54 -8.11 6.72
N PRO A 69 -5.32 -6.86 6.25
CA PRO A 69 -6.00 -5.67 6.78
C PRO A 69 -7.47 -5.59 6.32
N ALA A 70 -8.24 -4.75 7.01
CA ALA A 70 -9.61 -4.40 6.62
C ALA A 70 -9.60 -3.11 5.79
N TRP A 71 -10.00 -3.18 4.52
CA TRP A 71 -9.93 -2.03 3.62
C TRP A 71 -11.20 -1.16 3.61
N GLY A 72 -12.32 -1.67 4.12
CA GLY A 72 -13.61 -0.98 4.09
C GLY A 72 -13.69 0.31 4.91
N GLY A 73 -12.69 0.59 5.76
CA GLY A 73 -12.59 1.84 6.50
C GLY A 73 -11.87 2.97 5.74
N SER A 74 -11.11 2.63 4.70
CA SER A 74 -10.26 3.59 3.95
C SER A 74 -10.60 3.70 2.47
N HIS A 75 -11.44 2.80 1.95
CA HIS A 75 -11.79 2.71 0.53
C HIS A 75 -13.30 2.48 0.37
N SER A 76 -13.82 2.83 -0.80
CA SER A 76 -15.24 2.72 -1.13
C SER A 76 -15.67 1.27 -1.41
N ASP A 77 -16.98 1.00 -1.37
CA ASP A 77 -17.51 -0.32 -1.76
C ASP A 77 -17.30 -0.58 -3.26
N GLU A 78 -17.28 0.48 -4.08
CA GLU A 78 -16.93 0.44 -5.48
C GLU A 78 -15.50 -0.07 -5.69
N ASP A 79 -14.53 0.42 -4.91
CA ASP A 79 -13.14 -0.09 -4.93
C ASP A 79 -13.07 -1.55 -4.52
N MET A 80 -13.84 -1.95 -3.50
CA MET A 80 -13.89 -3.34 -3.03
C MET A 80 -14.47 -4.26 -4.11
N TRP A 81 -15.51 -3.83 -4.80
CA TRP A 81 -16.09 -4.58 -5.93
C TRP A 81 -15.15 -4.62 -7.13
N ALA A 82 -14.38 -3.57 -7.38
CA ALA A 82 -13.34 -3.56 -8.41
C ALA A 82 -12.25 -4.59 -8.12
N MET A 83 -11.72 -4.61 -6.89
CA MET A 83 -10.77 -5.63 -6.46
C MET A 83 -11.37 -7.04 -6.51
N THR A 84 -12.64 -7.21 -6.10
CA THR A 84 -13.33 -8.49 -6.16
C THR A 84 -13.40 -9.01 -7.60
N ALA A 85 -13.83 -8.17 -8.55
CA ALA A 85 -13.89 -8.53 -9.96
C ALA A 85 -12.52 -8.89 -10.55
N PHE A 86 -11.46 -8.20 -10.11
CA PHE A 86 -10.09 -8.53 -10.51
C PHE A 86 -9.63 -9.87 -9.91
N VAL A 87 -9.89 -10.13 -8.62
CA VAL A 87 -9.55 -11.39 -7.95
C VAL A 87 -10.23 -12.58 -8.63
N GLU A 88 -11.51 -12.46 -8.99
CA GLU A 88 -12.23 -13.47 -9.76
C GLU A 88 -11.57 -13.76 -11.12
N LYS A 89 -10.91 -12.76 -11.71
CA LYS A 89 -10.26 -12.90 -13.02
C LYS A 89 -8.86 -13.51 -12.95
N LEU A 90 -8.23 -13.55 -11.77
CA LEU A 90 -6.85 -14.05 -11.58
C LEU A 90 -6.58 -15.43 -12.21
N PRO A 91 -7.47 -16.44 -12.16
CA PRO A 91 -7.21 -17.75 -12.77
C PRO A 91 -7.00 -17.70 -14.29
N ASP A 92 -7.59 -16.71 -14.96
CA ASP A 92 -7.53 -16.56 -16.41
C ASP A 92 -6.38 -15.66 -16.88
N LEU A 93 -5.67 -15.00 -15.96
CA LEU A 93 -4.67 -13.99 -16.30
C LEU A 93 -3.27 -14.59 -16.39
N SER A 94 -2.58 -14.33 -17.49
CA SER A 94 -1.13 -14.49 -17.55
C SER A 94 -0.41 -13.29 -16.91
N ALA A 95 0.88 -13.44 -16.62
CA ALA A 95 1.71 -12.31 -16.18
C ALA A 95 1.67 -11.14 -17.18
N SER A 96 1.68 -11.44 -18.49
CA SER A 96 1.61 -10.41 -19.53
C SER A 96 0.25 -9.73 -19.65
N ASP A 97 -0.84 -10.41 -19.28
CA ASP A 97 -2.17 -9.79 -19.24
C ASP A 97 -2.26 -8.84 -18.05
N TYR A 98 -1.71 -9.25 -16.91
CA TYR A 98 -1.63 -8.40 -15.73
C TYR A 98 -0.83 -7.11 -16.01
N ASP A 99 0.36 -7.22 -16.59
CA ASP A 99 1.19 -6.06 -16.96
C ASP A 99 0.45 -5.10 -17.90
N ARG A 100 -0.35 -5.65 -18.84
CA ARG A 100 -1.15 -4.86 -19.77
C ARG A 100 -2.30 -4.13 -19.07
N LEU A 101 -2.95 -4.78 -18.10
CA LEU A 101 -4.00 -4.15 -17.29
C LEU A 101 -3.41 -2.98 -16.49
N LEU A 102 -2.24 -3.15 -15.86
CA LEU A 102 -1.59 -2.07 -15.12
C LEU A 102 -1.21 -0.89 -16.04
N ALA A 103 -0.58 -1.16 -17.18
CA ALA A 103 -0.22 -0.10 -18.13
C ALA A 103 -1.45 0.67 -18.65
N ARG A 104 -2.58 -0.02 -18.86
CA ARG A 104 -3.84 0.62 -19.27
C ARG A 104 -4.49 1.42 -18.15
N ALA A 105 -4.43 0.91 -16.92
CA ALA A 105 -4.96 1.60 -15.75
C ALA A 105 -4.22 2.93 -15.55
N GLU A 106 -2.88 2.90 -15.61
CA GLU A 106 -2.03 4.10 -15.59
C GLU A 106 -2.37 5.07 -16.73
N ALA A 107 -2.44 4.59 -17.97
CA ALA A 107 -2.76 5.42 -19.12
C ALA A 107 -4.17 6.05 -19.05
N SER A 108 -5.10 5.40 -18.37
CA SER A 108 -6.49 5.87 -18.20
C SER A 108 -6.67 6.75 -16.96
N GLY A 109 -5.62 6.95 -16.15
CA GLY A 109 -5.71 7.66 -14.87
C GLY A 109 -6.56 6.92 -13.82
N VAL A 110 -6.80 5.63 -14.01
CA VAL A 110 -7.59 4.77 -13.11
C VAL A 110 -6.62 4.11 -12.14
N GLY A 111 -6.73 4.41 -10.84
CA GLY A 111 -5.83 3.85 -9.83
C GLY A 111 -5.89 4.60 -8.51
N HIS A 112 -4.95 4.30 -7.61
CA HIS A 112 -4.99 4.68 -6.19
C HIS A 112 -5.03 6.21 -5.96
N HIS A 113 -6.21 6.79 -6.03
CA HIS A 113 -6.56 8.00 -5.31
C HIS A 113 -6.64 7.62 -3.84
N ALA A 114 -5.55 7.84 -3.10
CA ALA A 114 -5.63 7.87 -1.65
C ALA A 114 -6.74 8.87 -1.30
N GLY A 115 -7.80 8.40 -0.63
CA GLY A 115 -8.93 9.22 -0.22
C GLY A 115 -8.48 10.36 0.68
N GLY A 116 -8.08 11.48 0.08
CA GLY A 116 -8.05 12.78 0.70
C GLY A 116 -9.49 13.25 0.82
N GLY A 117 -10.18 12.75 1.84
CA GLY A 117 -11.40 13.40 2.33
C GLY A 117 -11.01 14.82 2.72
N GLY A 118 -11.27 15.76 1.81
CA GLY A 118 -11.06 17.18 2.05
C GLY A 118 -11.78 17.57 3.32
N HIS A 119 -11.02 17.92 4.36
CA HIS A 119 -11.50 18.72 5.47
C HIS A 119 -11.93 20.07 4.88
N GLY A 120 -13.20 20.18 4.53
CA GLY A 120 -13.85 21.48 4.36
C GLY A 120 -13.91 22.13 5.72
N HIS A 121 -12.93 22.96 6.05
CA HIS A 121 -13.08 23.97 7.08
C HIS A 121 -14.14 24.96 6.59
N ASP A 122 -15.33 24.91 7.19
CA ASP A 122 -16.32 25.97 7.03
C ASP A 122 -15.93 27.15 7.91
N ASP A 123 -14.92 27.92 7.48
CA ASP A 123 -14.68 29.25 8.05
C ASP A 123 -15.65 30.27 7.42
N GLY A 124 -16.94 30.02 7.65
CA GLY A 124 -18.04 30.92 7.31
C GLY A 124 -18.17 32.02 8.37
N HIS A 125 -17.18 32.92 8.43
CA HIS A 125 -17.21 34.12 9.25
C HIS A 125 -18.36 35.03 8.79
N GLN A 126 -19.50 34.95 9.49
CA GLN A 126 -20.60 35.92 9.38
C GLN A 126 -20.03 37.31 9.70
N THR A 127 -19.97 38.17 8.69
CA THR A 127 -19.64 39.59 8.85
C THR A 127 -20.79 40.26 9.59
N HIS A 128 -20.64 40.44 10.90
CA HIS A 128 -21.52 41.33 11.66
C HIS A 128 -20.88 42.71 11.78
N GLU A 129 -21.62 43.70 11.31
CA GLU A 129 -21.25 45.11 11.21
C GLU A 129 -20.82 45.71 12.55
N LEU A 130 -19.87 46.63 12.45
CA LEU A 130 -19.22 47.35 13.54
C LEU A 130 -20.17 48.41 14.13
N ASP A 131 -20.46 48.34 15.44
CA ASP A 131 -20.75 49.55 16.23
C ASP A 131 -20.25 49.42 17.70
N ALA A 132 -19.24 50.25 17.97
CA ALA A 132 -18.99 51.09 19.14
C ALA A 132 -19.17 50.58 20.61
N THR A 133 -18.01 50.62 21.29
CA THR A 133 -17.77 51.06 22.68
C THR A 133 -17.83 50.06 23.85
N THR A 134 -16.75 50.15 24.65
CA THR A 134 -16.57 49.76 26.06
C THR A 134 -16.34 48.29 26.45
N GLY A 135 -15.17 48.05 27.06
CA GLY A 135 -15.13 47.38 28.37
C GLY A 135 -14.73 45.89 28.43
N SER A 136 -13.44 45.67 28.72
CA SER A 136 -12.92 44.73 29.73
C SER A 136 -13.24 43.22 29.64
N SER A 137 -12.19 42.41 29.47
CA SER A 137 -11.64 41.50 30.51
C SER A 137 -11.01 40.22 29.94
N SER A 138 -9.70 40.10 30.16
CA SER A 138 -8.94 38.91 30.59
C SER A 138 -9.30 37.50 30.09
N LYS A 139 -8.33 36.87 29.40
CA LYS A 139 -7.67 35.56 29.69
C LYS A 139 -6.72 35.31 28.51
N GLY A 140 -5.40 35.26 28.61
CA GLY A 140 -4.57 34.71 29.69
C GLY A 140 -4.40 33.20 29.48
N HIS A 141 -3.61 32.82 28.47
CA HIS A 141 -3.07 31.47 28.33
C HIS A 141 -1.57 31.58 28.13
N ASP A 142 -0.85 31.14 29.15
CA ASP A 142 0.57 31.27 29.33
C ASP A 142 1.32 30.26 28.45
N ASN A 143 2.17 30.75 27.54
CA ASN A 143 3.17 29.94 26.86
C ASN A 143 4.42 29.89 27.73
N ALA A 144 4.72 28.72 28.29
CA ALA A 144 5.94 28.47 29.05
C ALA A 144 6.83 27.44 28.34
N ASN A 145 8.00 27.93 27.91
CA ASN A 145 9.33 27.30 27.85
C ASN A 145 9.46 25.85 27.33
N GLY A 146 10.34 25.55 26.37
CA GLY A 146 11.68 26.09 26.18
C GLY A 146 12.73 25.19 26.84
N HIS A 147 13.26 24.24 26.06
CA HIS A 147 14.52 23.52 26.26
C HIS A 147 14.89 22.97 24.88
N GLY A 148 16.01 23.25 24.22
CA GLY A 148 17.24 23.95 24.53
C GLY A 148 18.26 23.41 23.52
N SER A 149 18.74 24.26 22.61
CA SER A 149 19.78 23.92 21.62
C SER A 149 21.01 23.33 22.28
N ARG A 150 21.57 22.28 21.65
CA ARG A 150 23.02 22.04 21.66
C ARG A 150 23.47 21.65 20.27
N ASP A 151 24.09 22.63 19.63
CA ASP A 151 24.95 22.48 18.47
C ASP A 151 26.10 21.53 18.79
N GLY A 152 26.43 20.68 17.82
CA GLY A 152 27.55 19.74 17.89
C GLY A 152 28.03 19.41 16.49
N HIS A 153 28.85 20.30 15.93
CA HIS A 153 29.68 20.04 14.76
C HIS A 153 30.71 18.94 15.08
N HIS A 154 30.88 17.99 14.16
CA HIS A 154 32.17 17.33 13.95
C HIS A 154 32.27 16.87 12.50
N ASP A 155 33.06 17.63 11.73
CA ASP A 155 33.66 17.22 10.46
C ASP A 155 34.74 16.16 10.70
N GLY A 156 34.88 15.22 9.75
CA GLY A 156 35.89 14.18 9.78
C GLY A 156 35.89 13.38 8.48
N ASP A 157 36.68 13.86 7.52
CA ASP A 157 37.02 13.23 6.23
C ASP A 157 37.86 11.95 6.37
N HIS A 158 37.91 11.21 5.24
CA HIS A 158 38.89 10.20 4.79
C HIS A 158 38.60 8.68 4.96
N ALA A 159 38.32 8.06 3.81
CA ALA A 159 38.51 6.63 3.49
C ALA A 159 40.01 6.32 3.24
N PRO A 160 40.44 5.04 3.11
CA PRO A 160 40.25 4.29 1.86
C PRO A 160 39.98 2.78 2.02
N ALA A 161 39.92 2.12 0.87
CA ALA A 161 39.70 0.71 0.64
C ALA A 161 41.01 -0.07 0.52
N GLU A 162 40.99 -1.33 0.98
CA GLU A 162 41.97 -2.38 0.71
C GLU A 162 41.32 -3.74 1.06
N ASP A 163 41.67 -4.89 0.52
CA ASP A 163 42.29 -5.31 -0.73
C ASP A 163 42.02 -6.84 -0.80
N GLY A 164 42.03 -7.42 -1.99
CA GLY A 164 41.56 -8.80 -2.21
C GLY A 164 42.39 -9.90 -1.55
N VAL A 165 41.74 -11.06 -1.34
CA VAL A 165 42.39 -12.37 -1.46
C VAL A 165 41.48 -13.32 -2.23
N ASP A 166 41.86 -13.52 -3.48
CA ASP A 166 41.55 -14.68 -4.31
C ASP A 166 42.33 -15.89 -3.76
N THR A 167 41.64 -16.96 -3.36
CA THR A 167 42.26 -18.28 -3.17
C THR A 167 41.61 -19.29 -4.11
N THR A 168 42.26 -19.46 -5.26
CA THR A 168 42.64 -20.74 -5.85
C THR A 168 41.56 -21.80 -6.06
N ALA A 169 41.29 -22.01 -7.35
CA ALA A 169 40.75 -23.21 -7.94
C ALA A 169 41.35 -24.52 -7.39
N HIS A 170 40.47 -25.49 -7.11
CA HIS A 170 40.79 -26.91 -7.24
C HIS A 170 39.94 -27.49 -8.38
N ARG A 171 40.62 -27.87 -9.45
CA ARG A 171 40.14 -28.77 -10.51
C ARG A 171 40.57 -30.20 -10.19
N ASP A 172 39.85 -31.14 -10.82
CA ASP A 172 40.14 -32.57 -11.02
C ASP A 172 40.03 -33.45 -9.74
N ASP A 173 39.41 -34.63 -9.73
CA ASP A 173 39.37 -35.67 -10.76
C ASP A 173 38.02 -36.42 -10.79
N GLY A 174 37.65 -36.91 -11.98
CA GLY A 174 36.55 -37.85 -12.14
C GLY A 174 36.88 -39.27 -11.65
N HIS A 175 35.84 -40.05 -11.36
CA HIS A 175 35.87 -41.49 -11.61
C HIS A 175 34.49 -42.03 -11.92
N ALA A 176 34.42 -42.75 -13.04
CA ALA A 176 33.30 -43.56 -13.49
C ALA A 176 33.14 -44.80 -12.59
N HIS A 177 31.90 -45.27 -12.42
CA HIS A 177 31.40 -46.55 -12.94
C HIS A 177 29.94 -46.75 -12.53
#